data_AF-A0A9D2X737-F1
#
_entry.id   AF-A0A9D2X737-F1
#
_cell.length_a   1.000
_cell.length_b   1.000
_cell.length_c   1.000
_cell.angle_alpha   90.00
_cell.angle_beta   90.00
_cell.angle_gamma   90.00
#
_symmetry.space_group_name_H-M   'P 1'
#
loop_
_entity.id
_entity.type
_entity.pdbx_description
1 polymer ?
#
loop_
_entity_poly.entity_id
_entity_poly.type
_entity_poly.pdbx_seq_one_letter_code
_entity_poly.pdbx_strand_id
1 'polypeptide(L)'
;MQELFQSKKIVDDERKQIILEILADKYCKQILHNTLEKPKSAMEISNEKKIPISTVYRRLQTLYDAKLLAISGSINQDGKKYFLYKSKVKSISLKCDLEVTTVELFPNISGGCDNDLW
;
A
#
# COMPACT_ATOMS: atom_id res chain seq x y z
N MET A 1 21.73 17.15 -2.97
CA MET A 1 20.41 17.80 -2.99
C MET A 1 19.41 16.78 -2.46
N GLN A 2 19.08 16.82 -1.17
CA GLN A 2 18.10 15.89 -0.58
C GLN A 2 16.71 16.44 -0.89
N GLU A 3 15.91 15.68 -1.62
CA GLU A 3 14.50 16.00 -1.79
C GLU A 3 13.81 15.94 -0.43
N LEU A 4 13.25 17.09 -0.01
CA LEU A 4 12.38 17.21 1.16
C LEU A 4 11.06 16.50 0.85
N PHE A 5 11.01 15.19 1.06
CA PHE A 5 9.75 14.46 0.92
C PHE A 5 8.89 14.68 2.15
N GLN A 6 7.79 15.40 1.95
CA GLN A 6 6.88 15.73 3.03
C GLN A 6 6.07 14.49 3.41
N SER A 7 6.20 14.08 4.66
CA SER A 7 5.31 13.12 5.29
C SER A 7 3.89 13.69 5.39
N LYS A 8 2.88 12.83 5.30
CA LYS A 8 1.48 13.21 5.41
C LYS A 8 0.93 12.80 6.77
N LYS A 9 0.67 13.78 7.63
CA LYS A 9 -0.06 13.57 8.88
C LYS A 9 -1.53 13.32 8.58
N ILE A 10 -2.11 12.29 9.20
CA ILE A 10 -3.54 11.98 9.10
C ILE A 10 -4.25 12.65 10.26
N VAL A 11 -5.17 13.56 9.95
CA VAL A 11 -5.92 14.34 10.94
C VAL A 11 -7.26 13.67 11.26
N ASP A 12 -7.94 13.15 10.24
CA ASP A 12 -9.23 12.48 10.32
C ASP A 12 -9.17 11.18 11.13
N ASP A 13 -10.04 11.04 12.13
CA ASP A 13 -10.02 9.92 13.07
C ASP A 13 -10.50 8.60 12.46
N GLU A 14 -11.49 8.64 11.56
CA GLU A 14 -11.93 7.45 10.83
C GLU A 14 -10.78 6.87 9.98
N ARG A 15 -10.04 7.75 9.28
CA ARG A 15 -8.87 7.35 8.51
C ARG A 15 -7.72 6.85 9.38
N LYS A 16 -7.51 7.41 10.58
CA LYS A 16 -6.53 6.85 11.53
C LYS A 16 -6.91 5.42 11.92
N GLN A 17 -8.17 5.18 12.24
CA GLN A 17 -8.69 3.87 12.62
C GLN A 17 -8.49 2.84 11.49
N ILE A 18 -8.81 3.20 10.25
CA ILE A 18 -8.56 2.35 9.07
C ILE A 18 -7.07 1.98 8.95
N ILE A 19 -6.16 2.93 9.15
CA ILE A 19 -4.73 2.68 9.06
C ILE A 19 -4.25 1.76 10.20
N LEU A 20 -4.78 1.93 11.41
CA LEU A 20 -4.48 1.05 12.54
C LEU A 20 -4.93 -0.39 12.27
N GLU A 21 -6.14 -0.59 11.73
CA GLU A 21 -6.66 -1.91 11.36
C GLU A 21 -5.80 -2.57 10.26
N ILE A 22 -5.37 -1.79 9.27
CA ILE A 22 -4.46 -2.25 8.22
C ILE A 22 -3.11 -2.68 8.81
N LEU A 23 -2.58 -1.94 9.79
CA LEU A 23 -1.32 -2.28 10.46
C LEU A 23 -1.46 -3.47 11.42
N ALA A 24 -2.65 -3.71 11.98
CA ALA A 24 -2.95 -4.90 12.75
C ALA A 24 -3.05 -6.15 11.86
N ASP A 25 -3.51 -6.00 10.61
CA ASP A 25 -3.59 -7.10 9.65
C ASP A 25 -2.21 -7.51 9.10
N LYS A 26 -1.79 -8.73 9.43
CA LYS A 26 -0.49 -9.29 9.00
C LYS A 26 -0.36 -9.40 7.47
N TYR A 27 -1.45 -9.71 6.76
CA TYR A 27 -1.43 -9.87 5.31
C TYR A 27 -1.33 -8.52 4.61
N CYS A 28 -2.05 -7.51 5.10
CA CYS A 28 -1.89 -6.13 4.60
C CYS A 28 -0.43 -5.67 4.68
N LYS A 29 0.23 -5.86 5.83
CA LYS A 29 1.66 -5.52 6.00
C LYS A 29 2.56 -6.31 5.04
N GLN A 30 2.32 -7.61 4.90
CA GLN A 30 3.11 -8.44 3.98
C GLN A 30 2.96 -7.99 2.52
N ILE A 31 1.76 -7.61 2.10
CA ILE A 31 1.46 -7.15 0.74
C ILE A 31 2.11 -5.78 0.47
N LEU A 32 1.96 -4.81 1.38
CA LEU A 32 2.62 -3.51 1.26
C LEU A 32 4.13 -3.65 1.14
N HIS A 33 4.74 -4.50 1.99
CA HIS A 33 6.16 -4.77 1.91
C HIS A 33 6.56 -5.47 0.61
N ASN A 34 5.77 -6.44 0.12
CA ASN A 34 6.10 -7.18 -1.10
C ASN A 34 6.03 -6.33 -2.37
N THR A 35 5.21 -5.29 -2.34
CA THR A 35 4.98 -4.36 -3.46
C THR A 35 5.71 -3.03 -3.30
N LEU A 36 6.66 -2.95 -2.36
CA LEU A 36 7.42 -1.74 -2.04
C LEU A 36 8.36 -1.35 -3.20
N GLU A 37 9.29 -2.22 -3.56
CA GLU A 37 10.33 -1.91 -4.55
C GLU A 37 9.81 -1.97 -6.00
N LYS A 38 8.97 -2.97 -6.29
CA LYS A 38 8.47 -3.26 -7.63
C LYS A 38 6.98 -3.57 -7.61
N PRO A 39 6.23 -3.13 -8.63
CA PRO A 39 4.84 -3.51 -8.78
C PRO A 39 4.74 -5.02 -9.01
N LYS A 40 3.70 -5.66 -8.44
CA LYS A 40 3.47 -7.12 -8.56
C LYS A 40 2.01 -7.43 -8.81
N SER A 41 1.74 -8.52 -9.51
CA SER A 41 0.40 -9.08 -9.67
C SER A 41 -0.08 -9.76 -8.40
N ALA A 42 -1.39 -9.94 -8.27
CA ALA A 42 -1.98 -10.71 -7.17
C ALA A 42 -1.44 -12.15 -7.09
N MET A 43 -1.14 -12.76 -8.25
CA MET A 43 -0.62 -14.12 -8.32
C MET A 43 0.82 -14.20 -7.80
N GLU A 44 1.68 -13.25 -8.16
CA GLU A 44 3.05 -13.16 -7.62
C GLU A 44 3.02 -13.00 -6.10
N ILE A 45 2.19 -12.09 -5.59
CA ILE A 45 2.02 -11.85 -4.15
C ILE A 45 1.58 -13.13 -3.42
N SER A 46 0.56 -13.81 -3.96
CA SER A 46 0.05 -15.08 -3.43
C SER A 46 1.16 -16.14 -3.33
N ASN A 47 1.92 -16.31 -4.41
CA ASN A 47 2.97 -17.32 -4.51
C ASN A 47 4.18 -17.03 -3.64
N GLU A 48 4.61 -15.77 -3.55
CA GLU A 48 5.77 -15.36 -2.76
C GLU A 48 5.49 -15.32 -1.27
N LYS A 49 4.32 -14.81 -0.87
CA LYS A 49 3.94 -14.67 0.55
C LYS A 49 3.17 -15.87 1.09
N LYS A 50 2.86 -16.87 0.25
CA LYS A 50 2.07 -18.06 0.60
C LYS A 50 0.72 -17.69 1.22
N ILE A 51 0.08 -16.66 0.66
CA ILE A 51 -1.24 -16.19 1.06
C ILE A 51 -2.25 -16.74 0.06
N PRO A 52 -3.37 -17.33 0.49
CA PRO A 52 -4.43 -17.73 -0.45
C PRO A 52 -4.84 -16.59 -1.37
N ILE A 53 -4.97 -16.87 -2.67
CA ILE A 53 -5.23 -15.85 -3.70
C ILE A 53 -6.49 -15.01 -3.41
N SER A 54 -7.54 -15.62 -2.86
CA SER A 54 -8.77 -14.92 -2.46
C SER A 54 -8.52 -13.92 -1.33
N THR A 55 -7.66 -14.27 -0.36
CA THR A 55 -7.22 -13.36 0.71
C THR A 55 -6.36 -12.23 0.15
N VAL A 56 -5.49 -12.51 -0.83
CA VAL A 56 -4.71 -11.45 -1.51
C VAL A 56 -5.64 -10.44 -2.15
N TYR A 57 -6.61 -10.86 -2.97
CA TYR A 57 -7.55 -9.93 -3.61
C TYR A 57 -8.32 -9.07 -2.61
N ARG A 58 -8.84 -9.67 -1.53
CA ARG A 58 -9.54 -8.91 -0.48
C ARG A 58 -8.65 -7.84 0.15
N ARG A 59 -7.40 -8.17 0.44
CA ARG A 59 -6.46 -7.23 1.09
C ARG A 59 -5.91 -6.19 0.12
N LEU A 60 -5.74 -6.52 -1.16
CA LEU A 60 -5.44 -5.53 -2.19
C LEU A 60 -6.55 -4.48 -2.29
N GLN A 61 -7.83 -4.92 -2.26
CA GLN A 61 -8.96 -4.01 -2.23
C GLN A 61 -8.95 -3.11 -0.98
N THR A 62 -8.78 -3.70 0.21
CA THR A 62 -8.65 -2.93 1.48
C THR A 62 -7.57 -1.86 1.40
N LEU A 63 -6.38 -2.21 0.88
CA LEU A 63 -5.26 -1.28 0.79
C LEU A 63 -5.47 -0.19 -0.28
N TYR A 64 -6.13 -0.53 -1.39
CA TYR A 64 -6.47 0.41 -2.46
C TYR A 64 -7.51 1.42 -1.99
N ASP A 65 -8.57 0.96 -1.32
CA ASP A 65 -9.62 1.82 -0.77
C ASP A 65 -9.05 2.80 0.27
N ALA A 66 -8.10 2.34 1.09
CA ALA A 66 -7.36 3.18 2.04
C ALA A 66 -6.30 4.11 1.40
N LYS A 67 -6.16 4.08 0.08
CA LYS A 67 -5.17 4.87 -0.69
C LYS A 67 -3.71 4.60 -0.32
N LEU A 68 -3.42 3.40 0.19
CA LEU A 68 -2.06 2.95 0.53
C LEU A 68 -1.40 2.16 -0.60
N LEU A 69 -2.17 1.79 -1.62
CA LEU A 69 -1.75 0.96 -2.75
C LEU A 69 -2.24 1.57 -4.06
N ALA A 70 -1.40 1.54 -5.09
CA ALA A 70 -1.72 1.93 -6.46
C ALA A 70 -1.97 0.67 -7.30
N ILE A 71 -2.81 0.81 -8.32
CA ILE A 71 -3.14 -0.25 -9.29
C ILE A 71 -2.82 0.29 -10.68
N SER A 72 -2.02 -0.44 -11.44
CA SER A 72 -1.77 -0.18 -12.86
C SER A 72 -2.17 -1.38 -13.71
N GLY A 73 -2.64 -1.12 -14.93
CA GLY A 73 -2.92 -2.16 -15.92
C GLY A 73 -1.68 -2.48 -16.74
N SER A 74 -1.45 -3.76 -17.02
CA SER A 74 -0.42 -4.22 -17.94
C SER A 74 -0.98 -5.28 -18.88
N ILE A 75 -0.31 -5.49 -20.01
CA ILE A 75 -0.70 -6.47 -21.04
C ILE A 75 0.44 -7.48 -21.15
N ASN A 76 0.12 -8.77 -21.03
CA ASN A 76 1.11 -9.82 -21.17
C ASN A 76 1.40 -10.13 -22.67
N GLN A 77 2.36 -11.00 -22.94
CA GLN A 77 2.72 -11.38 -24.32
C GLN A 77 1.56 -12.03 -25.11
N ASP A 78 0.57 -12.60 -24.42
CA ASP A 78 -0.63 -13.20 -25.01
C ASP A 78 -1.78 -12.20 -25.21
N GLY A 79 -1.55 -10.90 -24.97
CA GLY A 79 -2.57 -9.86 -25.09
C GLY A 79 -3.58 -9.82 -23.93
N LYS A 80 -3.40 -10.62 -22.88
CA LYS A 80 -4.27 -10.61 -21.69
C LYS A 80 -3.91 -9.45 -20.77
N LYS A 81 -4.92 -8.68 -20.40
CA LYS A 81 -4.80 -7.63 -19.38
C LYS A 81 -4.62 -8.25 -18.00
N TYR A 82 -3.69 -7.73 -17.22
CA TYR A 82 -3.50 -8.07 -15.82
C TYR A 82 -3.22 -6.81 -15.01
N PHE A 83 -3.50 -6.88 -13.71
CA PHE A 83 -3.27 -5.77 -12.79
C PHE A 83 -1.97 -5.96 -12.02
N LEU A 84 -1.27 -4.85 -11.85
CA LEU A 84 -0.07 -4.72 -11.07
C LEU A 84 -0.32 -3.77 -9.91
N TYR A 85 0.22 -4.12 -8.75
CA TYR A 85 -0.04 -3.44 -7.49
C TYR A 85 1.26 -2.93 -6.91
N LYS A 86 1.27 -1.67 -6.47
CA LYS A 86 2.46 -1.01 -5.92
C LYS A 86 2.12 -0.26 -4.63
N SER A 87 2.95 -0.39 -3.60
CA SER A 87 2.77 0.39 -2.39
C SER A 87 2.91 1.87 -2.70
N LYS A 88 1.96 2.71 -2.26
CA LYS A 88 2.06 4.18 -2.27
C LYS A 88 2.82 4.72 -1.06
N VAL A 89 3.07 3.88 -0.05
CA VAL A 89 3.72 4.25 1.21
C VAL A 89 4.97 3.42 1.44
N LYS A 90 6.05 4.08 1.84
CA LYS A 90 7.31 3.46 2.21
C LYS A 90 7.35 3.12 3.70
N SER A 91 6.75 3.98 4.52
CA SER A 91 6.70 3.83 5.97
C SER A 91 5.42 4.43 6.54
N ILE A 92 4.98 3.92 7.67
CA ILE A 92 3.89 4.47 8.47
C ILE A 92 4.41 4.60 9.90
N SER A 93 4.38 5.82 10.45
CA SER A 93 4.71 6.09 11.84
C SER A 93 3.42 6.22 12.65
N LEU A 94 3.39 5.50 13.77
CA LEU A 94 2.33 5.56 14.76
C LEU A 94 2.92 6.04 16.08
N LYS A 95 2.28 7.02 16.70
CA LYS A 95 2.53 7.40 18.09
C LYS A 95 1.21 7.39 18.83
N CYS A 96 1.15 6.68 19.95
CA CYS A 96 -0.02 6.62 20.82
C CYS A 96 0.43 6.74 22.27
N ASP A 97 -0.14 7.69 23.01
CA ASP A 97 0.04 7.90 24.45
C ASP A 97 -1.26 7.66 25.23
N LEU A 98 -2.12 6.77 24.71
CA LEU A 98 -3.45 6.39 25.20
C LEU A 98 -4.51 7.50 25.14
N GLU A 99 -4.11 8.77 25.06
CA GLU A 99 -5.01 9.90 24.86
C GLU A 99 -5.05 10.32 23.39
N VAL A 100 -3.89 10.38 22.74
CA VAL A 100 -3.75 10.88 21.37
C VAL A 100 -3.08 9.84 20.50
N THR A 101 -3.75 9.47 19.40
CA THR A 101 -3.13 8.70 18.32
C THR A 101 -2.74 9.63 17.18
N THR A 102 -1.45 9.63 16.84
CA THR A 102 -0.91 10.31 15.67
C THR A 102 -0.47 9.28 14.64
N VAL A 103 -0.91 9.48 13.40
CA VAL A 103 -0.55 8.65 12.24
C VAL A 103 0.10 9.53 11.19
N GLU A 104 1.26 9.09 10.70
CA GLU A 104 2.03 9.79 9.67
C GLU A 104 2.49 8.82 8.58
N LEU A 105 2.19 9.17 7.33
CA LEU A 105 2.53 8.37 6.16
C LEU A 105 3.74 8.95 5.44
N PHE A 106 4.68 8.09 5.06
CA PHE A 106 5.83 8.45 4.23
C PHE A 106 5.62 7.83 2.84
N PRO A 107 5.59 8.63 1.77
CA PRO A 107 5.28 8.13 0.43
C PRO A 107 6.36 7.18 -0.11
N ASN A 108 5.95 6.29 -1.00
CA ASN A 108 6.85 5.44 -1.78
C ASN A 108 7.05 6.05 -3.17
N ILE A 109 8.30 6.34 -3.51
CA ILE A 109 8.69 7.13 -4.70
C ILE A 109 9.53 6.28 -5.67
N SER A 110 9.84 5.03 -5.31
CA SER A 110 10.54 4.14 -6.22
C SER A 110 9.65 3.90 -7.44
N GLY A 111 10.06 4.32 -8.64
CA GLY A 111 9.46 3.97 -9.95
C GLY A 111 8.30 4.87 -10.38
N GLY A 112 8.59 5.74 -11.35
CA GLY A 112 7.66 6.68 -11.99
C GLY A 112 6.45 6.05 -12.70
N CYS A 113 5.57 6.94 -13.11
CA CYS A 113 4.15 6.73 -13.45
C CYS A 113 3.26 6.60 -12.21
N ASP A 114 2.97 7.72 -11.54
CA ASP A 114 1.74 8.44 -11.85
C ASP A 114 1.73 9.81 -11.17
N ASN A 115 1.40 10.81 -11.98
CA ASN A 115 1.23 12.21 -11.61
C ASN A 115 -0.15 12.47 -11.00
N ASP A 116 -0.79 11.44 -10.43
CA ASP A 116 -2.10 11.57 -9.81
C ASP A 116 -1.92 11.85 -8.32
N LEU A 117 -1.76 13.16 -8.09
CA LEU A 117 -1.82 13.83 -6.80
C LEU A 117 -3.11 13.39 -6.07
N TRP A 118 -2.88 12.64 -4.99
CA TRP A 118 -3.69 12.47 -3.78
C TRP A 118 -5.15 12.93 -3.77
#